data_AF-A0A820LGE4-F1
#
_entry.id   AF-A0A820LGE4-F1
#
_cell.length_a   1.000
_cell.length_b   1.000
_cell.length_c   1.000
_cell.angle_alpha   90.00
_cell.angle_beta   90.00
_cell.angle_gamma   90.00
#
_symmetry.space_group_name_H-M   'P 1'
#
loop_
_entity.id
_entity.type
_entity.pdbx_description
1 polymer ?
#
loop_
_entity_poly.entity_id
_entity_poly.type
_entity_poly.pdbx_seq_one_letter_code
_entity_poly.pdbx_strand_id
1 'polypeptide(L)'
;MNNSIHKKSFKKVKVYSAHDTTVSAVLAFLGINYPHQPQYASALFIDLYQRNTSYFVKVEYLNVTDSNISYPYVLNGCPAIECPFDTFTSVYKNRFPATADVECVKKMPPM
;
A
#
# COMPACT_ATOMS: atom_id res chain seq x y z
N MET A 1 -9.35 20.19 -7.35
CA MET A 1 -9.86 19.11 -6.47
C MET A 1 -9.56 17.79 -7.13
N ASN A 2 -8.94 16.84 -6.42
CA ASN A 2 -8.49 15.57 -7.00
C ASN A 2 -9.71 14.65 -7.23
N ASN A 3 -10.11 14.44 -8.48
CA ASN A 3 -11.36 13.74 -8.86
C ASN A 3 -11.43 12.27 -8.42
N SER A 4 -10.30 11.70 -7.99
CA SER A 4 -10.20 10.32 -7.50
C SER A 4 -10.87 10.09 -6.15
N ILE A 5 -10.98 11.13 -5.31
CA ILE A 5 -11.44 11.00 -3.91
C ILE A 5 -12.95 11.25 -3.77
N HIS A 6 -13.54 12.09 -4.64
CA HIS A 6 -14.93 12.55 -4.52
C HIS A 6 -15.91 11.88 -5.49
N LYS A 7 -15.80 10.56 -5.71
CA LYS A 7 -16.73 9.85 -6.59
C LYS A 7 -18.04 9.54 -5.86
N LYS A 8 -19.18 9.91 -6.46
CA LYS A 8 -20.57 9.81 -5.92
C LYS A 8 -21.01 8.39 -5.48
N SER A 9 -20.29 7.34 -5.89
CA SER A 9 -20.46 5.95 -5.45
C SER A 9 -19.09 5.39 -5.03
N PHE A 10 -18.61 5.80 -3.85
CA PHE A 10 -17.37 5.28 -3.28
C PHE A 10 -17.69 4.21 -2.23
N LYS A 11 -17.12 3.00 -2.40
CA LYS A 11 -17.19 1.95 -1.38
C LYS A 11 -16.29 2.37 -0.21
N LYS A 12 -16.86 2.48 0.99
CA LYS A 12 -16.11 2.87 2.21
C LYS A 12 -15.01 1.88 2.59
N VAL A 13 -15.21 0.60 2.28
CA VAL A 13 -14.27 -0.49 2.57
C VAL A 13 -14.19 -1.40 1.36
N LYS A 14 -12.98 -1.86 1.05
CA LYS A 14 -12.70 -2.93 0.09
C LYS A 14 -11.82 -3.95 0.79
N VAL A 15 -12.23 -5.21 0.76
CA VAL A 15 -11.51 -6.32 1.40
C VAL A 15 -11.02 -7.26 0.32
N TYR A 16 -9.73 -7.61 0.37
CA TYR A 16 -9.11 -8.55 -0.55
C TYR A 16 -8.60 -9.73 0.28
N SER A 17 -9.17 -10.92 0.07
CA SER A 17 -8.63 -12.16 0.63
C SER A 17 -7.56 -12.67 -0.33
N ALA A 18 -6.36 -12.89 0.20
CA ALA A 18 -5.19 -13.22 -0.60
C ALA A 18 -4.22 -14.14 0.17
N HIS A 19 -3.12 -14.49 -0.48
CA HIS A 19 -2.07 -15.32 0.11
C HIS A 19 -0.99 -14.48 0.80
N ASP A 20 -0.21 -15.12 1.65
CA ASP A 20 1.01 -14.59 2.28
C ASP A 20 1.93 -13.89 1.27
N THR A 21 2.17 -14.50 0.10
CA THR A 21 2.99 -13.93 -0.99
C THR A 21 2.45 -12.59 -1.48
N THR A 22 1.13 -12.41 -1.47
CA THR A 22 0.50 -11.13 -1.83
C THR A 22 0.80 -10.08 -0.76
N VAL A 23 0.65 -10.44 0.51
CA VAL A 23 0.97 -9.53 1.62
C VAL A 23 2.46 -9.15 1.60
N SER A 24 3.36 -10.12 1.44
CA SER A 24 4.80 -9.88 1.30
C SER A 24 5.13 -8.93 0.13
N ALA A 25 4.51 -9.15 -1.04
CA ALA A 25 4.74 -8.29 -2.20
C ALA A 25 4.27 -6.84 -1.95
N VAL A 26 3.13 -6.65 -1.27
CA VAL A 26 2.64 -5.31 -0.94
C VAL A 26 3.50 -4.64 0.13
N LEU A 27 3.95 -5.37 1.17
CA LEU A 27 4.88 -4.85 2.16
C LEU A 27 6.19 -4.38 1.50
N ALA A 28 6.75 -5.20 0.62
CA ALA A 28 7.95 -4.85 -0.15
C ALA A 28 7.70 -3.63 -1.07
N PHE A 29 6.55 -3.59 -1.76
CA PHE A 29 6.15 -2.44 -2.58
C PHE A 29 6.08 -1.15 -1.76
N LEU A 30 5.59 -1.22 -0.51
CA LEU A 30 5.53 -0.08 0.42
C LEU A 30 6.87 0.22 1.11
N GLY A 31 7.91 -0.58 0.85
CA GLY A 31 9.21 -0.46 1.48
C GLY A 31 9.20 -0.78 2.99
N ILE A 32 8.20 -1.54 3.45
CA ILE A 32 8.11 -2.01 4.83
C ILE A 32 8.94 -3.29 4.93
N ASN A 33 10.06 -3.21 5.64
CA ASN A 33 10.93 -4.37 5.83
C ASN A 33 10.30 -5.32 6.86
N TYR A 34 9.96 -6.53 6.42
CA TYR A 34 9.48 -7.59 7.28
C TYR A 34 10.27 -8.88 6.98
N PRO A 35 11.20 -9.28 7.86
CA PRO A 35 12.15 -10.35 7.58
C PRO A 35 11.54 -11.77 7.69
N HIS A 36 10.26 -11.88 8.03
CA HIS A 36 9.56 -13.14 8.23
C HIS A 36 8.42 -13.30 7.24
N GLN A 37 7.95 -14.54 7.06
CA GLN A 37 6.75 -14.80 6.28
C GLN A 37 5.52 -14.21 7.00
N PRO A 38 4.57 -13.59 6.28
CA PRO A 38 3.31 -13.15 6.87
C PRO A 38 2.61 -14.31 7.58
N GLN A 39 2.25 -14.11 8.84
CA GLN A 39 1.56 -15.14 9.62
C GLN A 39 0.12 -15.33 9.11
N TYR A 40 -0.47 -16.47 9.45
CA TYR A 40 -1.89 -16.71 9.17
C TYR A 40 -2.76 -15.61 9.78
N ALA A 41 -3.79 -15.22 9.02
CA ALA A 41 -4.69 -14.12 9.36
C ALA A 41 -4.01 -12.74 9.53
N SER A 42 -2.75 -12.58 9.09
CA SER A 42 -2.15 -11.26 8.99
C SER A 42 -2.90 -10.39 7.97
N ALA A 43 -2.95 -9.09 8.24
CA ALA A 43 -3.75 -8.15 7.45
C ALA A 43 -3.03 -6.82 7.30
N LEU A 44 -3.15 -6.22 6.12
CA LEU A 44 -2.66 -4.88 5.83
C LEU A 44 -3.85 -3.92 5.71
N PHE A 45 -3.82 -2.85 6.49
CA PHE A 45 -4.83 -1.79 6.47
C PHE A 45 -4.22 -0.58 5.76
N ILE A 46 -4.91 -0.09 4.72
CA ILE A 46 -4.53 1.11 3.97
C ILE A 46 -5.72 2.06 4.03
N ASP A 47 -5.63 3.02 4.91
CA ASP A 47 -6.73 3.92 5.25
C ASP A 47 -6.53 5.29 4.60
N LEU A 48 -7.62 5.88 4.11
CA LEU A 48 -7.66 7.25 3.62
C LEU A 48 -8.43 8.14 4.60
N TYR A 49 -7.73 9.09 5.21
CA TYR A 49 -8.27 10.08 6.14
C TYR A 49 -8.44 11.44 5.46
N GLN A 50 -9.45 12.19 5.89
CA GLN A 50 -9.63 13.60 5.53
C GLN A 50 -9.53 14.46 6.78
N ARG A 51 -8.69 15.50 6.74
CA ARG A 51 -8.63 16.55 7.77
C ARG A 51 -8.77 17.89 7.06
N ASN A 52 -9.85 18.60 7.33
CA ASN A 52 -10.24 19.81 6.60
C ASN A 52 -10.34 19.53 5.09
N THR A 53 -9.51 20.19 4.28
CA THR A 53 -9.43 20.05 2.82
C THR A 53 -8.31 19.11 2.35
N SER A 54 -7.55 18.52 3.28
CA SER A 54 -6.38 17.70 3.00
C SER A 54 -6.64 16.21 3.25
N TYR A 55 -6.00 15.37 2.47
CA TYR A 55 -6.12 13.91 2.54
C TYR A 55 -4.80 13.26 2.96
N PHE A 56 -4.92 12.18 3.72
CA PHE A 56 -3.78 11.46 4.27
C PHE A 56 -3.99 9.95 4.12
N VAL A 57 -2.91 9.24 3.82
CA VAL A 57 -2.86 7.78 3.78
C VAL A 57 -2.14 7.29 5.02
N LYS A 58 -2.72 6.33 5.72
CA LYS A 58 -2.07 5.61 6.83
C LYS A 58 -2.02 4.13 6.48
N VAL A 59 -0.89 3.50 6.78
CA VAL A 59 -0.73 2.05 6.59
C VAL A 59 -0.44 1.41 7.92
N GLU A 60 -1.16 0.34 8.22
CA GLU A 60 -0.92 -0.49 9.39
C GLU A 60 -0.82 -1.97 8.99
N TYR A 61 0.04 -2.71 9.68
CA TYR A 61 0.18 -4.16 9.49
C TYR A 61 -0.14 -4.88 10.79
N LEU A 62 -1.11 -5.80 10.72
CA LEU A 62 -1.36 -6.79 11.76
C LEU A 62 -0.53 -8.03 11.45
N ASN A 63 0.52 -8.24 12.23
CA ASN A 63 1.52 -9.28 11.99
C ASN A 63 1.47 -10.44 12.99
N VAL A 64 0.57 -10.39 13.97
CA VAL A 64 0.38 -11.40 15.02
C VAL A 64 -1.06 -11.88 15.00
N THR A 65 -1.26 -13.19 14.86
CA THR A 65 -2.58 -13.82 14.70
C THR A 65 -3.54 -13.54 15.87
N ASP A 66 -3.04 -13.54 17.11
CA ASP A 66 -3.87 -13.40 18.32
C ASP A 66 -3.80 -12.00 18.94
N SER A 67 -3.61 -10.99 18.10
CA SER A 67 -3.50 -9.60 18.52
C SER A 67 -4.58 -8.75 17.87
N ASN A 68 -5.12 -7.80 18.63
CA ASN A 68 -5.95 -6.71 18.08
C ASN A 68 -5.12 -5.44 17.82
N ILE A 69 -3.80 -5.53 17.96
CA ILE A 69 -2.87 -4.42 17.80
C ILE A 69 -2.24 -4.53 16.40
N SER A 70 -2.57 -3.58 15.54
CA SER A 70 -1.86 -3.30 14.30
C SER A 70 -0.76 -2.26 14.56
N TYR A 71 0.34 -2.36 13.81
CA TYR A 71 1.44 -1.39 13.93
C TYR A 71 1.40 -0.41 12.76
N PRO A 72 1.35 0.91 13.03
CA PRO A 72 1.41 1.91 11.97
C PRO A 72 2.83 2.08 11.44
N TYR A 73 2.97 2.33 10.14
CA TYR A 73 4.27 2.52 9.48
C TYR A 73 4.43 3.93 8.94
N VAL A 74 5.61 4.51 9.16
CA VAL A 74 6.06 5.68 8.39
C VAL A 74 6.58 5.15 7.06
N LEU A 75 5.86 5.45 5.99
CA LEU A 75 6.23 5.03 4.65
C LEU A 75 7.47 5.78 4.16
N ASN A 76 8.32 5.11 3.38
CA ASN A 76 9.50 5.73 2.78
C ASN A 76 9.10 6.94 1.94
N GLY A 77 9.72 8.11 2.19
CA GLY A 77 9.40 9.36 1.49
C GLY A 77 8.22 10.14 2.07
N CYS A 78 7.55 9.62 3.11
CA CYS A 78 6.52 10.34 3.86
C CYS A 78 7.09 10.98 5.13
N PRO A 79 6.59 12.16 5.55
CA PRO A 79 7.13 12.89 6.70
C PRO A 79 6.69 12.32 8.07
N ALA A 80 5.62 11.53 8.10
CA ALA A 80 5.01 10.98 9.31
C ALA A 80 4.15 9.74 8.98
N ILE A 81 3.56 9.13 10.02
CA ILE A 81 2.63 7.99 9.92
C ILE A 81 1.44 8.31 9.01
N GLU A 82 0.87 9.51 9.15
CA GLU A 82 -0.16 10.04 8.25
C GLU A 82 0.53 10.69 7.05
N CYS A 83 0.67 9.96 5.95
CA CYS A 83 1.32 10.48 4.75
C CYS A 83 0.36 11.37 3.94
N PRO A 84 0.71 12.62 3.61
CA PRO A 84 -0.11 13.44 2.71
C PRO A 84 -0.38 12.71 1.39
N PHE A 85 -1.62 12.71 0.92
CA PHE A 85 -2.04 11.92 -0.25
C PHE A 85 -1.25 12.25 -1.52
N ASP A 86 -0.93 13.53 -1.73
CA ASP A 86 -0.14 13.96 -2.89
C ASP A 86 1.31 13.45 -2.81
N THR A 87 1.90 13.45 -1.61
CA THR A 87 3.22 12.85 -1.34
C THR A 87 3.19 11.34 -1.54
N PHE A 88 2.19 10.65 -0.99
CA PHE A 88 2.02 9.21 -1.19
C PHE A 88 1.95 8.87 -2.68
N THR A 89 1.12 9.59 -3.43
CA THR A 89 0.96 9.37 -4.86
C THR A 89 2.26 9.60 -5.61
N SER A 90 3.01 10.67 -5.30
CA SER A 90 4.27 10.97 -5.99
C SER A 90 5.36 9.93 -5.73
N VAL A 91 5.47 9.42 -4.50
CA VAL A 91 6.43 8.38 -4.12
C VAL A 91 6.18 7.07 -4.87
N TYR A 92 4.93 6.65 -4.97
CA TYR A 92 4.59 5.34 -5.53
C TYR A 92 4.26 5.35 -7.03
N LYS A 93 4.05 6.53 -7.65
CA LYS A 93 3.66 6.68 -9.06
C LYS A 93 4.55 5.87 -10.01
N ASN A 94 5.86 5.90 -9.81
CA ASN A 94 6.82 5.26 -10.70
C ASN A 94 7.04 3.76 -10.40
N ARG A 95 6.41 3.22 -9.36
CA ARG A 95 6.47 1.78 -9.03
C ARG A 95 5.33 1.00 -9.66
N PHE A 96 4.31 1.67 -10.18
CA PHE A 96 3.23 1.02 -10.92
C PHE A 96 3.68 0.79 -12.36
N PRO A 97 3.46 -0.42 -12.92
CA PRO A 97 3.78 -0.68 -14.30
C PRO A 97 2.94 0.20 -15.22
N ALA A 98 3.52 0.71 -16.31
CA ALA A 98 2.77 1.48 -17.30
C ALA A 98 1.71 0.59 -17.98
N THR A 99 2.08 -0.67 -18.24
CA THR A 99 1.19 -1.79 -18.58
C THR A 99 1.86 -3.11 -18.16
N ALA A 100 1.11 -4.08 -17.64
CA ALA A 100 1.67 -5.35 -17.17
C ALA A 100 2.38 -6.12 -18.31
N ASP A 101 1.81 -6.11 -19.51
CA ASP A 101 2.31 -6.87 -20.65
C ASP A 101 3.61 -6.33 -21.24
N VAL A 102 3.84 -5.01 -21.19
CA VAL A 102 5.05 -4.38 -21.78
C VAL A 102 6.28 -4.61 -20.92
N GLU A 103 6.13 -4.60 -19.59
CA GLU A 103 7.27 -4.76 -18.69
C GLU A 103 7.68 -6.23 -18.46
N CYS A 104 6.76 -7.18 -18.68
CA CYS A 104 7.03 -8.60 -18.50
C CYS A 104 7.68 -9.27 -19.72
N VAL A 105 7.96 -8.53 -20.79
CA VAL A 105 8.69 -9.07 -21.95
C VAL A 105 10.14 -9.33 -21.54
N LYS A 106 10.56 -10.60 -21.58
CA LYS A 106 11.95 -11.01 -21.33
C LYS A 106 12.88 -10.19 -22.23
N LYS A 107 13.65 -9.26 -21.67
CA LYS A 107 14.85 -8.76 -22.33
C LYS A 107 15.87 -9.91 -22.31
N MET A 108 16.09 -10.55 -23.45
CA MET A 108 17.21 -11.50 -23.58
C MET A 108 18.51 -10.74 -23.28
N PRO A 109 19.38 -11.24 -22.40
CA PRO A 109 20.73 -10.70 -22.29
C PRO A 109 21.44 -10.85 -23.65
N PRO A 110 22.27 -9.88 -24.08
CA PRO A 110 23.13 -10.09 -25.24
C PRO A 110 24.04 -11.30 -25.00
N MET A 111 24.17 -12.17 -26.01
CA MET A 111 25.10 -13.32 -26.02
C MET A 111 26.55 -12.87 -25.85
#